data_AF-A0A925KRB8-F1
#
_entry.id   AF-A0A925KRB8-F1
#
_cell.length_a   1.000
_cell.length_b   1.000
_cell.length_c   1.000
_cell.angle_alpha   90.00
_cell.angle_beta   90.00
_cell.angle_gamma   90.00
#
_symmetry.space_group_name_H-M   'P 1'
#
loop_
_entity.id
_entity.type
_entity.pdbx_description
1 polymer ?
#
loop_
_entity_poly.entity_id
_entity_poly.type
_entity_poly.pdbx_seq_one_letter_code
_entity_poly.pdbx_strand_id
1 'polypeptide(L)'
;MMTQENDQDAITGLPEFENIELSDVIDAPALQEMMNDYYALTGLLVGILDLKGEVLVGIGWQDICVKFHRAQPESCRFCHESDTLLSSGVPPGTFKAYRCKNNMWDVVTPI
;
A
#
# COMPACT_ATOMS: atom_id res chain seq x y z
N MET A 1 -42.63 -29.92 23.31
CA MET A 1 -41.37 -29.61 24.03
C MET A 1 -40.35 -29.37 22.94
N MET A 2 -40.10 -28.10 22.61
CA MET A 2 -39.24 -27.71 21.49
C MET A 2 -37.78 -28.01 21.85
N THR A 3 -37.10 -28.74 20.97
CA THR A 3 -35.65 -28.89 20.97
C THR A 3 -35.04 -27.57 20.48
N GLN A 4 -34.39 -26.83 21.37
CA GLN A 4 -33.46 -25.77 20.98
C GLN A 4 -32.08 -26.41 20.88
N GLU A 5 -31.63 -26.62 19.65
CA GLU A 5 -30.23 -26.86 19.34
C GLU A 5 -29.47 -25.57 19.64
N ASN A 6 -28.48 -25.67 20.52
CA ASN A 6 -27.61 -24.56 20.89
C ASN A 6 -26.49 -24.52 19.85
N ASP A 7 -26.62 -23.63 18.87
CA ASP A 7 -25.63 -23.36 17.82
C ASP A 7 -24.41 -22.64 18.43
N GLN A 8 -23.64 -23.40 19.20
CA GLN A 8 -22.44 -22.93 19.89
C GLN A 8 -21.26 -23.83 19.55
N ASP A 9 -21.09 -24.09 18.26
CA ASP A 9 -19.90 -24.72 17.71
C ASP A 9 -19.36 -23.90 16.53
N ALA A 10 -18.06 -23.61 16.61
CA ALA A 10 -17.15 -23.17 15.54
C ALA A 10 -17.15 -21.69 15.11
N ILE A 11 -16.48 -20.85 15.91
CA ILE A 11 -15.49 -19.86 15.39
C ILE A 11 -14.29 -19.74 16.36
N THR A 12 -13.77 -20.88 16.83
CA THR A 12 -12.47 -20.94 17.53
C THR A 12 -11.42 -21.41 16.53
N GLY A 13 -10.81 -20.48 15.81
CA GLY A 13 -9.79 -20.82 14.82
C GLY A 13 -9.39 -19.73 13.83
N LEU A 14 -9.88 -18.49 13.94
CA LEU A 14 -9.26 -17.40 13.20
C LEU A 14 -7.85 -17.18 13.80
N PRO A 15 -6.77 -17.26 13.01
CA PRO A 15 -5.45 -16.89 13.50
C PRO A 15 -5.53 -15.47 14.08
N GLU A 16 -4.90 -15.26 15.23
CA GLU A 16 -4.82 -13.93 15.86
C GLU A 16 -4.28 -12.95 14.81
N PHE A 17 -5.15 -12.04 14.33
CA PHE A 17 -4.84 -11.01 13.33
C PHE A 17 -3.76 -10.01 13.80
N GLU A 18 -3.17 -10.22 14.98
CA GLU A 18 -2.24 -9.28 15.61
C GLU A 18 -0.92 -9.10 14.85
N ASN A 19 -0.59 -9.96 13.87
CA ASN A 19 0.66 -9.83 13.10
C ASN A 19 0.52 -10.16 11.60
N ILE A 20 -0.65 -9.89 11.00
CA ILE A 20 -0.82 -10.08 9.55
C ILE A 20 -0.32 -8.82 8.82
N GLU A 21 0.68 -8.99 7.95
CA GLU A 21 1.19 -7.92 7.09
C GLU A 21 0.39 -7.87 5.78
N LEU A 22 0.44 -6.73 5.09
CA LEU A 22 -0.28 -6.58 3.82
C LEU A 22 0.17 -7.61 2.77
N SER A 23 1.46 -7.98 2.77
CA SER A 23 2.02 -9.01 1.90
C SER A 23 1.46 -10.40 2.14
N ASP A 24 0.90 -10.68 3.32
CA ASP A 24 0.34 -12.00 3.65
C ASP A 24 -1.07 -12.20 3.07
N VAL A 25 -1.74 -11.09 2.71
CA VAL A 25 -3.14 -11.10 2.26
C VAL A 25 -3.31 -10.76 0.77
N ILE A 26 -2.29 -10.21 0.12
CA ILE A 26 -2.34 -9.85 -1.30
C ILE A 26 -1.46 -10.77 -2.15
N ASP A 27 -1.93 -11.04 -3.38
CA ASP A 27 -1.09 -11.60 -4.45
C ASP A 27 -0.37 -10.44 -5.15
N ALA A 28 0.80 -10.06 -4.63
CA ALA A 28 1.58 -8.93 -5.16
C ALA A 28 1.97 -9.12 -6.65
N PRO A 29 2.41 -10.31 -7.12
CA PRO A 29 2.63 -10.56 -8.54
C PRO A 29 1.39 -10.30 -9.41
N ALA A 30 0.22 -10.81 -9.03
CA ALA A 30 -1.01 -10.58 -9.80
C ALA A 30 -1.42 -9.10 -9.82
N LEU A 31 -1.28 -8.40 -8.68
CA LEU A 31 -1.52 -6.97 -8.61
C LEU A 31 -0.51 -6.17 -9.44
N GLN A 32 0.75 -6.59 -9.50
CA GLN A 32 1.75 -5.95 -10.34
C GLN A 32 1.39 -6.06 -11.82
N GLU A 33 0.94 -7.22 -12.30
CA GLU A 33 0.45 -7.37 -13.68
C GLU A 33 -0.74 -6.47 -13.96
N MET A 34 -1.73 -6.43 -13.05
CA MET A 34 -2.88 -5.54 -13.17
C MET A 34 -2.47 -4.05 -13.23
N MET A 35 -1.52 -3.64 -12.38
CA MET A 35 -1.03 -2.26 -12.37
C MET A 35 -0.19 -1.92 -13.59
N ASN A 36 0.47 -2.90 -14.21
CA ASN A 36 1.14 -2.69 -15.51
C ASN A 36 0.13 -2.34 -16.60
N ASP A 37 -0.99 -3.05 -16.66
CA ASP A 37 -2.07 -2.75 -17.63
C ASP A 37 -2.73 -1.40 -17.34
N TYR A 38 -2.97 -1.08 -16.06
CA TYR A 38 -3.46 0.22 -15.64
C TYR A 38 -2.52 1.36 -16.06
N TYR A 39 -1.21 1.18 -15.88
CA TYR A 39 -0.21 2.16 -16.30
C TYR A 39 -0.17 2.29 -17.82
N ALA A 40 -0.22 1.19 -18.57
CA ALA A 40 -0.26 1.20 -20.03
C ALA A 40 -1.48 1.95 -20.57
N LEU A 41 -2.62 1.86 -19.87
CA LEU A 41 -3.87 2.53 -20.24
C LEU A 41 -3.88 4.03 -19.89
N THR A 42 -3.40 4.39 -18.69
CA THR A 42 -3.61 5.73 -18.12
C THR A 42 -2.36 6.61 -18.13
N GLY A 43 -1.17 6.02 -18.20
CA GLY A 43 0.11 6.70 -17.96
C GLY A 43 0.34 7.14 -16.50
N LEU A 44 -0.55 6.77 -15.57
CA LEU A 44 -0.46 7.16 -14.17
C LEU A 44 0.41 6.17 -13.40
N LEU A 45 1.52 6.66 -12.84
CA LEU A 45 2.39 5.89 -11.95
C LEU A 45 1.62 5.47 -10.68
N VAL A 46 1.90 4.27 -10.18
CA VAL A 46 1.25 3.70 -9.00
C VAL A 46 2.27 2.97 -8.14
N GLY A 47 2.15 3.12 -6.83
CA GLY A 47 2.77 2.25 -5.84
C GLY A 47 1.72 1.71 -4.86
N ILE A 48 1.84 0.43 -4.50
CA ILE A 48 1.13 -0.15 -3.34
C ILE A 48 2.19 -0.45 -2.29
N LEU A 49 2.02 0.15 -1.11
CA LEU A 49 2.98 0.09 -0.03
C LEU A 49 2.29 -0.39 1.25
N ASP A 50 3.05 -1.04 2.12
CA ASP A 50 2.61 -1.32 3.47
C ASP A 50 2.78 -0.10 4.40
N LEU A 51 2.37 -0.24 5.66
CA LEU A 51 2.50 0.83 6.67
C LEU A 51 3.95 1.13 7.08
N LYS A 52 4.89 0.26 6.73
CA LYS A 52 6.34 0.45 6.94
C LYS A 52 6.99 1.15 5.75
N GLY A 53 6.26 1.38 4.66
CA GLY A 53 6.78 1.98 3.43
C GLY A 53 7.51 0.98 2.54
N GLU A 54 7.34 -0.32 2.75
CA GLU A 54 7.81 -1.35 1.82
C GLU A 54 6.96 -1.34 0.57
N VAL A 55 7.61 -1.31 -0.60
CA VAL A 55 6.93 -1.27 -1.89
C VAL A 55 6.60 -2.70 -2.32
N LEU A 56 5.31 -3.05 -2.29
CA LEU A 56 4.82 -4.36 -2.71
C LEU A 56 4.52 -4.41 -4.21
N VAL A 57 4.03 -3.30 -4.77
CA VAL A 57 3.77 -3.12 -6.21
C VAL A 57 4.27 -1.75 -6.62
N GLY A 58 4.90 -1.65 -7.78
CA GLY A 58 5.40 -0.37 -8.30
C GLY A 58 5.51 -0.36 -9.81
N ILE A 59 4.97 0.69 -10.44
CA ILE A 59 5.04 0.87 -11.89
C ILE A 59 5.10 2.35 -12.27
N GLY A 60 5.75 2.65 -13.40
CA GLY A 60 5.82 4.01 -13.95
C GLY A 60 6.84 4.91 -13.25
N TRP A 61 7.74 4.36 -12.42
CA TRP A 61 8.82 5.12 -11.81
C TRP A 61 9.77 5.71 -12.86
N GLN A 62 10.06 6.99 -12.73
CA GLN A 62 10.91 7.73 -13.66
C GLN A 62 12.37 7.74 -13.21
N ASP A 63 13.29 8.09 -14.11
CA ASP A 63 14.73 8.17 -13.83
C ASP A 63 15.04 9.03 -12.59
N ILE A 64 14.33 10.14 -12.39
CA ILE A 64 14.50 10.98 -11.19
C ILE A 64 14.14 10.23 -9.89
N CYS A 65 13.16 9.33 -9.93
CA CYS A 65 12.75 8.53 -8.78
C CYS A 65 13.80 7.45 -8.46
N VAL A 66 14.19 6.66 -9.47
CA VAL A 66 15.01 5.45 -9.25
C VAL A 66 16.51 5.71 -9.29
N LYS A 67 16.99 6.61 -10.16
CA LYS A 67 18.43 6.88 -10.35
C LYS A 67 18.93 8.05 -9.50
N PHE A 68 18.03 8.84 -8.93
CA PHE A 68 18.39 9.99 -8.09
C PHE A 68 17.79 9.88 -6.69
N HIS A 69 16.47 10.06 -6.54
CA HIS A 69 15.86 10.13 -5.22
C HIS A 69 16.11 8.87 -4.38
N ARG A 70 15.80 7.68 -4.91
CA ARG A 70 15.99 6.40 -4.19
C ARG A 70 17.43 5.89 -4.20
N ALA A 71 18.28 6.39 -5.09
CA ALA A 71 19.69 6.00 -5.18
C ALA A 71 20.59 6.77 -4.21
N GLN A 72 20.24 8.02 -3.87
CA GLN A 72 21.02 8.86 -2.96
C GLN A 72 20.44 8.81 -1.53
N PRO A 73 21.24 8.48 -0.49
CA PRO A 73 20.70 8.21 0.85
C PRO A 73 19.86 9.33 1.46
N GLU A 74 20.27 10.59 1.27
CA GLU A 74 19.56 11.75 1.82
C GLU A 74 18.17 11.93 1.19
N SER A 75 18.08 11.93 -0.14
CA SER A 75 16.81 12.03 -0.86
C SER A 75 15.96 10.78 -0.71
N CYS A 76 16.57 9.61 -0.51
CA CYS A 76 15.86 8.35 -0.31
C CYS A 76 15.13 8.36 1.04
N ARG A 77 15.76 8.95 2.06
CA ARG A 77 15.10 9.20 3.35
C ARG A 77 13.84 10.07 3.20
N PHE A 78 13.86 11.06 2.30
CA PHE A 78 12.67 11.86 2.01
C PHE A 78 11.59 11.09 1.26
N CYS A 79 11.94 10.14 0.38
CA CYS A 79 10.96 9.23 -0.23
C CYS A 79 10.30 8.36 0.84
N HIS A 80 11.08 7.69 1.68
CA HIS A 80 10.53 6.83 2.73
C HIS A 80 9.69 7.60 3.77
N GLU A 81 10.13 8.82 4.12
CA GLU A 81 9.34 9.73 4.97
C GLU A 81 8.01 10.09 4.31
N SER A 82 8.01 10.37 2.99
CA SER A 82 6.78 10.62 2.23
C SER A 82 5.87 9.39 2.25
N ASP A 83 6.39 8.22 1.87
CA ASP A 83 5.68 6.94 1.77
C ASP A 83 4.96 6.58 3.08
N THR A 84 5.59 6.83 4.24
CA THR A 84 5.04 6.50 5.57
C THR A 84 4.15 7.61 6.15
N LEU A 85 4.55 8.88 6.07
CA LEU A 85 3.74 9.98 6.61
C LEU A 85 2.47 10.23 5.79
N LEU A 86 2.52 10.02 4.47
CA LEU A 86 1.36 10.16 3.61
C LEU A 86 0.27 9.19 3.98
N SER A 87 0.64 7.93 4.18
CA SER A 87 -0.26 6.80 4.42
C SER A 87 -0.99 6.88 5.76
N SER A 88 -0.58 7.78 6.66
CA SER A 88 -1.21 7.96 7.97
C SER A 88 -2.49 8.82 7.93
N GLY A 89 -3.54 8.32 8.57
CA GLY A 89 -4.74 9.10 8.89
C GLY A 89 -5.62 9.47 7.70
N VAL A 90 -5.62 8.69 6.62
CA VAL A 90 -6.49 8.90 5.45
C VAL A 90 -7.77 8.06 5.60
N PRO A 91 -8.96 8.67 5.70
CA PRO A 91 -10.21 7.92 5.81
C PRO A 91 -10.51 7.04 4.59
N PRO A 92 -11.20 5.90 4.76
CA PRO A 92 -11.65 5.07 3.64
C PRO A 92 -12.42 5.87 2.57
N GLY A 93 -12.10 5.62 1.30
CA GLY A 93 -12.75 6.29 0.17
C GLY A 93 -12.33 7.75 -0.05
N THR A 94 -11.28 8.22 0.64
CA THR A 94 -10.74 9.57 0.47
C THR A 94 -9.30 9.54 0.00
N PHE A 95 -8.74 10.71 -0.33
CA PHE A 95 -7.34 10.85 -0.71
C PHE A 95 -6.68 12.03 0.00
N LYS A 96 -5.35 12.02 0.04
CA LYS A 96 -4.53 13.12 0.54
C LYS A 96 -3.45 13.45 -0.49
N ALA A 97 -3.32 14.73 -0.81
CA ALA A 97 -2.25 15.25 -1.66
C ALA A 97 -1.21 15.99 -0.81
N TYR A 98 0.07 15.84 -1.15
CA TYR A 98 1.17 16.40 -0.38
C TYR A 98 2.36 16.73 -1.28
N ARG A 99 3.09 17.79 -0.92
CA ARG A 99 4.36 18.12 -1.54
C ARG A 99 5.49 17.63 -0.65
N CYS A 100 6.22 16.62 -1.12
CA CYS A 100 7.27 15.98 -0.35
C CYS A 100 8.55 16.80 -0.26
N LYS A 101 9.47 16.37 0.61
CA LYS A 101 10.77 17.02 0.80
C LYS A 101 11.70 16.91 -0.40
N ASN A 102 11.41 16.02 -1.35
CA ASN A 102 12.02 16.01 -2.69
C ASN A 102 11.34 16.97 -3.68
N ASN A 103 10.46 17.84 -3.19
CA ASN A 103 9.77 18.89 -3.94
C ASN A 103 8.79 18.40 -5.02
N MET A 104 8.42 17.11 -4.97
CA MET A 104 7.43 16.47 -5.85
C MET A 104 6.05 16.47 -5.20
N TRP A 105 5.00 16.42 -6.00
CA TRP A 105 3.64 16.19 -5.53
C TRP A 105 3.32 14.69 -5.56
N ASP A 106 2.68 14.23 -4.50
CA ASP A 106 2.25 12.85 -4.33
C ASP A 106 0.80 12.81 -3.82
N VAL A 107 0.10 11.74 -4.15
CA VAL A 107 -1.31 11.51 -3.77
C VAL A 107 -1.45 10.08 -3.27
N VAL A 108 -2.04 9.93 -2.09
CA VAL A 108 -2.29 8.63 -1.47
C VAL A 108 -3.79 8.41 -1.27
N THR A 109 -4.21 7.16 -1.43
CA THR A 109 -5.54 6.64 -1.12
C THR A 109 -5.36 5.37 -0.26
N PRO A 110 -6.15 5.16 0.81
CA PRO A 110 -6.08 3.94 1.60
C PRO A 110 -6.70 2.78 0.80
N ILE A 111 -6.16 1.58 1.01
CA ILE A 111 -6.64 0.31 0.46
C ILE A 111 -7.30 -0.51 1.57
#